data_AF-A0A418AZV5-F1
#
_entry.id   AF-A0A418AZV5-F1
#
_cell.length_a   1.000
_cell.length_b   1.000
_cell.length_c   1.000
_cell.angle_alpha   90.00
_cell.angle_beta   90.00
_cell.angle_gamma   90.00
#
_symmetry.space_group_name_H-M   'P 1'
#
loop_
_entity.id
_entity.type
_entity.pdbx_description
1 polymer ?
#
loop_
_entity_poly.entity_id
_entity_poly.type
_entity_poly.pdbx_seq_one_letter_code
_entity_poly.pdbx_strand_id
1 'polypeptide(L)'
;MDAATDDNWACPECTLLNKLLAEACEACGATSPLVLAALAAQSESTERERKDSEESNASSRPSRGSSMDEDYKKAVDLDPWSQAEDEWARVEATQATKTTKPRK
;
A
#
# COMPACT_ATOMS: atom_id res chain seq x y z
N MET A 1 -13.43 -31.53 23.79
CA MET A 1 -12.52 -31.63 24.94
C MET A 1 -11.72 -30.35 24.92
N ASP A 2 -12.29 -29.27 25.44
CA ASP A 2 -11.73 -27.94 25.26
C ASP A 2 -11.77 -27.27 26.63
N ALA A 3 -10.79 -27.64 27.45
CA ALA A 3 -10.56 -27.01 28.74
C ALA A 3 -9.91 -25.66 28.46
N ALA A 4 -10.74 -24.63 28.53
CA ALA A 4 -10.36 -23.25 28.45
C ALA A 4 -9.23 -22.96 29.45
N THR A 5 -8.07 -22.63 28.89
CA THR A 5 -6.94 -21.99 29.56
C THR A 5 -7.30 -20.53 29.76
N ASP A 6 -8.25 -20.23 30.65
CA ASP A 6 -8.89 -18.91 30.70
C ASP A 6 -7.94 -17.75 31.08
N ASP A 7 -6.69 -18.01 31.48
CA ASP A 7 -5.73 -16.96 31.86
C ASP A 7 -4.32 -17.11 31.26
N ASN A 8 -4.09 -18.06 30.33
CA ASN A 8 -2.75 -18.35 29.79
C ASN A 8 -2.76 -18.80 28.33
N TRP A 9 -1.68 -18.50 27.60
CA TRP A 9 -1.46 -18.94 26.22
C TRP A 9 -0.16 -19.73 26.09
N ALA A 10 -0.21 -20.84 25.35
CA ALA A 10 0.97 -21.63 25.02
C ALA A 10 1.70 -21.02 23.83
N CYS A 11 3.01 -20.78 23.98
CA CYS A 11 3.84 -20.27 22.90
C CYS A 11 3.97 -21.31 21.79
N PRO A 12 3.69 -20.97 20.51
CA PRO A 12 3.82 -21.92 19.41
C PRO A 12 5.27 -22.29 19.09
N GLU A 13 6.24 -21.41 19.43
CA GLU A 13 7.66 -21.62 19.14
C GLU A 13 8.34 -22.51 20.18
N CYS A 14 8.15 -22.20 21.47
CA CYS A 14 8.88 -22.86 22.56
C CYS A 14 7.98 -23.62 23.54
N THR A 15 6.66 -23.67 23.30
CA THR A 15 5.64 -24.34 24.13
C THR A 15 5.47 -23.80 25.56
N LEU A 16 6.18 -22.73 25.94
CA LEU A 16 6.03 -22.08 27.25
C LEU A 16 4.61 -21.53 27.44
N LEU A 17 3.99 -21.78 28.59
CA LEU A 17 2.75 -21.13 29.01
C LEU A 17 3.04 -19.72 29.54
N ASN A 18 2.55 -18.71 28.83
CA ASN A 18 2.65 -17.31 29.20
C ASN A 18 1.31 -16.79 29.75
N LYS A 19 1.31 -15.66 30.46
CA LYS A 19 0.08 -14.99 30.93
C LYS A 19 -0.75 -14.48 29.75
N LEU A 20 -2.09 -14.47 29.87
CA LEU A 20 -2.99 -13.97 28.81
C LEU A 20 -2.66 -12.53 28.37
N LEU A 21 -2.31 -11.68 29.34
CA LEU A 21 -1.94 -10.28 29.12
C LEU A 21 -0.50 -10.07 28.61
N ALA A 22 0.32 -11.13 28.56
CA ALA A 22 1.68 -11.02 28.04
C ALA A 22 1.63 -10.89 26.51
N GLU A 23 2.13 -9.77 25.99
CA GLU A 23 2.15 -9.47 24.56
C GLU A 23 3.18 -10.31 23.79
N ALA A 24 4.20 -10.81 24.49
CA ALA A 24 5.25 -11.65 23.94
C ALA A 24 5.65 -12.76 24.94
N CYS A 25 6.24 -13.83 24.41
CA CYS A 25 6.69 -14.95 25.22
C CYS A 25 7.91 -14.56 26.07
N GLU A 26 7.88 -14.87 27.36
CA GLU A 26 8.95 -14.52 28.30
C GLU A 26 10.28 -15.25 28.01
N ALA A 27 10.24 -16.42 27.35
CA ALA A 27 11.45 -17.19 27.02
C ALA A 27 12.04 -16.87 25.65
N CYS A 28 11.21 -16.76 24.60
CA CYS A 28 11.70 -16.64 23.22
C CYS A 28 11.36 -15.31 22.55
N GLY A 29 10.51 -14.47 23.16
CA GLY A 29 10.08 -13.19 22.57
C GLY A 29 9.06 -13.31 21.44
N ALA A 30 8.57 -14.50 21.11
CA ALA A 30 7.51 -14.68 20.10
C ALA A 30 6.24 -13.92 20.51
N THR A 31 5.61 -13.23 19.56
CA THR A 31 4.40 -12.44 19.80
C THR A 31 3.21 -13.31 20.14
N SER A 32 2.35 -12.81 21.04
CA SER A 32 1.13 -13.51 21.43
C SER A 32 0.16 -13.63 20.25
N PRO A 33 -0.48 -14.80 20.05
CA PRO A 33 -1.52 -14.98 19.04
C PRO A 33 -2.67 -13.97 19.16
N LEU A 34 -3.00 -13.54 20.38
CA LEU A 34 -4.06 -12.56 20.64
C LEU A 34 -3.68 -11.17 20.09
N VAL A 35 -2.42 -10.77 20.28
CA VAL A 35 -1.88 -9.51 19.75
C VAL A 35 -1.89 -9.54 18.23
N LEU A 36 -1.42 -10.64 17.63
CA LEU A 36 -1.45 -10.82 16.16
C LEU A 36 -2.87 -10.66 15.58
N ALA A 37 -3.86 -11.28 16.21
CA ALA A 37 -5.26 -11.18 15.79
C ALA A 37 -5.80 -9.74 15.90
N ALA A 38 -5.45 -9.02 16.97
CA ALA A 38 -5.86 -7.63 17.17
C ALA A 38 -5.22 -6.68 16.13
N LEU A 39 -3.96 -6.91 15.75
CA LEU A 39 -3.30 -6.12 14.70
C LEU A 39 -3.95 -6.36 13.33
N ALA A 40 -4.28 -7.62 13.00
CA ALA A 40 -4.96 -7.97 11.76
C ALA A 40 -6.36 -7.30 11.65
N ALA A 41 -7.11 -7.24 12.76
CA ALA A 41 -8.42 -6.58 12.78
C ALA A 41 -8.32 -5.05 12.57
N GLN A 42 -7.23 -4.43 13.02
CA GLN A 42 -7.02 -2.98 12.85
C GLN A 42 -6.70 -2.60 11.40
N SER A 43 -5.96 -3.44 10.67
CA SER A 43 -5.69 -3.18 9.24
C SER A 43 -6.96 -3.13 8.39
N GLU A 44 -7.99 -3.91 8.74
CA GLU A 44 -9.27 -3.94 8.01
C GLU A 44 -10.16 -2.72 8.27
N SER A 45 -9.89 -1.97 9.35
CA SER A 45 -10.70 -0.81 9.74
C SER A 45 -10.27 0.48 9.03
N THR A 46 -9.00 0.59 8.64
CA THR A 46 -8.43 1.81 8.03
C THR A 46 -8.59 1.89 6.51
N GLU A 47 -9.05 0.82 5.85
CA GLU A 47 -9.34 0.84 4.40
C GLU A 47 -10.72 1.46 4.07
N ARG A 48 -11.65 1.50 5.03
CA ARG A 48 -12.99 2.06 4.80
C ARG A 48 -13.07 3.59 4.84
N GLU A 49 -12.05 4.26 5.37
CA GLU A 49 -12.14 5.71 5.70
C GLU A 49 -11.36 6.64 4.73
N ARG A 50 -10.77 6.11 3.64
CA ARG A 50 -10.17 6.95 2.57
C ARG A 50 -11.05 7.15 1.33
N LYS A 51 -12.33 6.76 1.38
CA LYS A 51 -13.23 6.93 0.23
C LYS A 51 -14.56 7.59 0.60
N ASP A 52 -14.53 8.67 1.37
CA ASP A 52 -15.74 9.51 1.58
C ASP A 52 -15.45 10.96 1.98
N SER A 53 -14.45 11.65 1.40
CA SER A 53 -14.23 13.07 1.78
C SER A 53 -13.88 14.05 0.67
N GLU A 54 -13.94 13.67 -0.60
CA GLU A 54 -13.76 14.62 -1.70
C GLU A 54 -14.78 14.42 -2.81
N GLU A 55 -16.07 14.57 -2.52
CA GLU A 55 -17.03 14.96 -3.56
C GLU A 55 -18.23 15.69 -2.94
N SER A 56 -18.01 16.90 -2.43
CA SER A 56 -19.10 17.78 -1.98
C SER A 56 -18.83 19.25 -2.27
N ASN A 57 -18.27 19.58 -3.46
CA ASN A 57 -18.60 20.83 -4.17
C ASN A 57 -17.99 20.87 -5.58
N ALA A 58 -18.71 20.37 -6.59
CA ALA A 58 -18.77 20.97 -7.92
C ALA A 58 -19.79 20.19 -8.77
N SER A 59 -20.98 20.76 -8.90
CA SER A 59 -21.96 20.36 -9.90
C SER A 59 -21.35 20.31 -11.29
N SER A 60 -21.24 19.13 -11.89
CA SER A 60 -21.72 18.78 -13.24
C SER A 60 -21.36 17.32 -13.56
N ARG A 61 -22.36 16.43 -13.57
CA ARG A 61 -22.22 15.05 -14.04
C ARG A 61 -21.80 15.02 -15.52
N PRO A 62 -21.02 14.01 -15.93
CA PRO A 62 -21.46 13.19 -17.05
C PRO A 62 -21.84 11.78 -16.58
N SER A 63 -22.93 11.32 -17.18
CA SER A 63 -23.55 10.03 -16.97
C SER A 63 -22.66 8.88 -17.46
N ARG A 64 -22.69 7.78 -16.69
CA ARG A 64 -22.76 6.40 -17.20
C ARG A 64 -21.60 5.97 -18.13
N GLY A 65 -20.47 5.64 -17.49
CA GLY A 65 -19.48 4.70 -18.01
C GLY A 65 -18.05 5.25 -17.99
N SER A 66 -17.29 5.01 -16.91
CA SER A 66 -15.84 4.89 -17.08
C SER A 66 -15.63 3.59 -17.83
N SER A 67 -15.54 3.72 -19.16
CA SER A 67 -15.11 2.65 -20.04
C SER A 67 -13.70 2.25 -19.60
N MET A 68 -13.41 0.95 -19.49
CA MET A 68 -12.15 0.42 -18.96
C MET A 68 -10.92 1.00 -19.68
N ASP A 69 -11.10 1.44 -20.93
CA ASP A 69 -10.14 2.16 -21.76
C ASP A 69 -9.69 3.52 -21.21
N GLU A 70 -10.56 4.30 -20.56
CA GLU A 70 -10.19 5.61 -19.97
C GLU A 70 -9.37 5.43 -18.68
N ASP A 71 -9.74 4.43 -17.87
CA ASP A 71 -8.98 4.08 -16.67
C ASP A 71 -7.61 3.48 -17.02
N TYR A 72 -7.58 2.63 -18.05
CA TYR A 72 -6.32 2.09 -18.60
C TYR A 72 -5.43 3.20 -19.15
N LYS A 73 -5.99 4.16 -19.91
CA LYS A 73 -5.23 5.29 -20.44
C LYS A 73 -4.64 6.15 -19.33
N LYS A 74 -5.43 6.43 -18.30
CA LYS A 74 -4.98 7.18 -17.12
C LYS A 74 -3.90 6.43 -16.33
N ALA A 75 -4.01 5.10 -16.21
CA ALA A 75 -3.00 4.29 -15.56
C ALA A 75 -1.67 4.28 -16.35
N VAL A 76 -1.73 4.29 -17.68
CA VAL A 76 -0.56 4.40 -18.56
C VAL A 76 0.09 5.78 -18.45
N ASP A 77 -0.69 6.85 -18.37
CA ASP A 77 -0.17 8.21 -18.18
C ASP A 77 0.50 8.43 -16.80
N LEU A 78 0.15 7.59 -15.81
CA LEU A 78 0.72 7.60 -14.46
C LEU A 78 1.90 6.63 -14.29
N ASP A 79 2.27 5.89 -15.33
CA ASP A 79 3.41 4.98 -15.27
C ASP A 79 4.73 5.77 -15.21
N PRO A 80 5.55 5.59 -14.14
CA PRO A 80 6.78 6.36 -13.94
C PRO A 80 7.81 6.21 -15.06
N TRP A 81 7.72 5.16 -15.87
CA TRP A 81 8.68 4.87 -16.94
C TRP A 81 8.34 5.62 -18.22
N SER A 82 7.05 5.79 -18.54
CA SER A 82 6.61 6.61 -19.67
C SER A 82 7.08 8.07 -19.54
N GLN A 83 7.08 8.60 -18.32
CA GLN A 83 7.56 9.96 -18.05
C GLN A 83 9.08 10.09 -18.28
N ALA A 84 9.85 9.04 -17.96
CA ALA A 84 11.27 9.01 -18.24
C ALA A 84 11.55 9.03 -19.76
N GLU A 85 10.81 8.27 -20.57
CA GLU A 85 11.00 8.26 -22.04
C GLU A 85 10.83 9.66 -22.68
N ASP A 86 9.85 10.45 -22.23
CA ASP A 86 9.66 11.84 -22.68
C ASP A 86 10.84 12.74 -22.27
N GLU A 87 11.34 12.57 -21.05
CA GLU A 87 12.51 13.31 -20.57
C GLU A 87 13.78 12.99 -21.37
N TRP A 88 14.02 11.72 -21.69
CA TRP A 88 15.15 11.31 -22.53
C TRP A 88 15.05 11.87 -23.96
N ALA A 89 13.84 11.91 -24.53
CA ALA A 89 13.61 12.48 -25.86
C ALA A 89 13.91 13.99 -25.91
N ARG A 90 13.54 14.75 -24.87
CA ARG A 90 13.89 16.17 -24.74
C ARG A 90 15.39 16.38 -24.62
N VAL A 91 16.07 15.54 -23.84
CA VAL A 91 17.53 15.60 -23.73
C VAL A 91 18.16 15.36 -25.09
N GLU A 92 17.79 14.30 -25.82
CA GLU A 92 18.35 13.99 -27.16
C GLU A 92 18.14 15.13 -28.17
N ALA A 93 16.96 15.74 -28.22
CA ALA A 93 16.67 16.88 -29.09
C ALA A 93 17.60 18.08 -28.81
N THR A 94 17.91 18.35 -27.54
CA THR A 94 18.90 19.38 -27.18
C THR A 94 20.33 18.97 -27.50
N GLN A 95 20.63 17.65 -27.59
CA GLN A 95 21.94 17.17 -28.02
C GLN A 95 22.14 17.25 -29.54
N ALA A 96 21.09 17.05 -30.33
CA ALA A 96 21.16 17.17 -31.78
C ALA A 96 21.48 18.61 -32.22
N THR A 97 20.96 19.61 -31.52
CA THR A 97 21.18 21.04 -31.85
C THR A 97 22.53 21.58 -31.38
N LYS A 98 23.13 21.04 -30.31
CA LYS A 98 24.47 21.45 -29.82
C LYS A 98 25.63 20.87 -30.64
N THR A 99 25.40 19.77 -31.37
CA THR A 99 26.45 19.07 -32.13
C THR A 99 26.71 19.72 -33.50
N THR A 100 25.78 20.53 -33.99
CA THR A 100 25.90 21.28 -35.26
C THR A 100 26.44 22.69 -35.05
N LYS A 101 27.46 22.86 -34.20
CA LYS A 101 28.16 24.16 -34.08
C LYS A 101 29.29 24.21 -35.10
N PRO A 102 29.27 25.11 -36.11
CA PRO A 102 30.37 25.20 -37.06
C PRO A 102 31.62 25.68 -36.32
N ARG A 103 32.68 24.87 -36.39
CA ARG A 103 34.03 25.27 -35.99
C ARG A 103 34.47 26.38 -36.95
N LYS A 104 34.58 27.62 -36.45
CA LYS A 104 35.32 28.69 -37.13
C LYS A 104 36.77 28.65 -36.66
#